data_AF-A0A7C5UE92-F1
#
_entry.id   AF-A0A7C5UE92-F1
#
_cell.length_a   1.000
_cell.length_b   1.000
_cell.length_c   1.000
_cell.angle_alpha   90.00
_cell.angle_beta   90.00
_cell.angle_gamma   90.00
#
_symmetry.space_group_name_H-M   'P 1'
#
loop_
_entity.id
_entity.type
_entity.pdbx_description
1 polymer ?
#
loop_
_entity_poly.entity_id
_entity_poly.type
_entity_poly.pdbx_seq_one_letter_code
_entity_poly.pdbx_strand_id
1 'polypeptide(L)'
;MKVAPPEPFSPIKRSYWQDILDTAVTILKGMGVTLKNLGRVVIKRQAVTITEKWGSRKIALRYRGTIGLTIDRRTGKENCIGCLACERICPDHCIHIETIDDKPGHKGKYPVVFIIDNNLCSLCGLCVEACPVPALIHTEIWQVGGYSHRDLVFDKQRLLEIGEWQQEKWIQLGFGTVDQVTGKKSMQMTDEEWRAEEEKKKAASAARAQRVAAARQQKATQTEKSQHQSREKVTQQETNKEQTN
;
A
#
# COMPACT_ATOMS: atom_id res chain seq x y z
N MET A 1 -29.93 -25.19 34.43
CA MET A 1 -29.44 -26.59 34.58
C MET A 1 -29.25 -26.87 36.06
N LYS A 2 -29.62 -28.07 36.56
CA LYS A 2 -29.33 -28.44 37.96
C LYS A 2 -27.91 -29.03 38.01
N VAL A 3 -26.94 -28.23 38.47
CA VAL A 3 -25.61 -28.74 38.81
C VAL A 3 -25.76 -29.55 40.10
N ALA A 4 -25.32 -30.81 40.10
CA ALA A 4 -25.29 -31.59 41.34
C ALA A 4 -24.31 -30.95 42.34
N PRO A 5 -24.60 -30.93 43.65
CA PRO A 5 -23.61 -30.53 44.63
C PRO A 5 -22.38 -31.45 44.51
N PRO A 6 -21.15 -30.94 44.71
CA PRO A 6 -19.98 -31.80 44.75
C PRO A 6 -20.17 -32.83 45.87
N GLU A 7 -19.93 -34.11 45.57
CA GLU A 7 -20.08 -35.15 46.58
C GLU A 7 -19.13 -34.88 47.76
N PRO A 8 -19.59 -35.10 49.01
CA PRO A 8 -18.74 -34.88 50.17
C PRO A 8 -17.53 -35.79 50.09
N PHE A 9 -16.32 -35.21 50.16
CA PHE A 9 -15.07 -35.96 50.20
C PHE A 9 -15.16 -37.04 51.29
N SER A 10 -15.26 -38.30 50.86
CA SER A 10 -15.36 -39.41 51.79
C SER A 10 -14.09 -39.47 52.64
N PRO A 11 -14.19 -39.65 53.96
CA PRO A 11 -13.02 -39.69 54.82
C PRO A 11 -12.17 -40.91 54.44
N ILE A 12 -11.04 -40.65 53.77
CA ILE A 12 -10.20 -41.67 53.15
C ILE A 12 -9.57 -42.55 54.24
N LYS A 13 -10.26 -43.65 54.57
CA LYS A 13 -9.71 -44.78 55.35
C LYS A 13 -8.93 -45.75 54.46
N ARG A 14 -8.16 -45.22 53.52
CA ARG A 14 -7.04 -45.97 52.95
C ARG A 14 -5.90 -45.98 53.97
N SER A 15 -4.98 -46.92 53.82
CA SER A 15 -3.71 -46.84 54.54
C SER A 15 -2.93 -45.63 54.04
N TYR A 16 -2.33 -44.87 54.94
CA TYR A 16 -1.39 -43.78 54.62
C TYR A 16 -0.35 -44.19 53.55
N TRP A 17 0.09 -45.45 53.60
CA TRP A 17 1.01 -46.04 52.63
C TRP A 17 0.40 -46.25 51.23
N GLN A 18 -0.90 -46.51 51.12
CA GLN A 18 -1.59 -46.63 49.82
C GLN A 18 -1.68 -45.26 49.12
N ASP A 19 -1.96 -44.19 49.86
CA ASP A 19 -2.04 -42.85 49.27
C ASP A 19 -0.65 -42.31 48.91
N ILE A 20 0.40 -42.66 49.66
CA ILE A 20 1.80 -42.44 49.25
C ILE A 20 2.12 -43.18 47.95
N LEU A 21 1.71 -44.45 47.81
CA LEU A 21 1.96 -45.25 46.60
C LEU A 21 1.19 -44.72 45.38
N ASP A 22 -0.09 -44.37 45.51
CA ASP A 22 -0.86 -43.72 44.43
C ASP A 22 -0.26 -42.35 44.05
N THR A 23 0.22 -41.58 45.02
CA THR A 23 0.94 -40.31 44.78
C THR A 23 2.24 -40.54 44.03
N ALA A 24 3.07 -41.51 44.44
CA ALA A 24 4.29 -41.87 43.73
C ALA A 24 4.01 -42.35 42.30
N VAL A 25 2.97 -43.16 42.09
CA VAL A 25 2.54 -43.64 40.77
C VAL A 25 2.05 -42.50 39.87
N THR A 26 1.32 -41.51 40.40
CA THR A 26 0.89 -40.34 39.62
C THR A 26 2.06 -39.42 39.26
N ILE A 27 3.00 -39.19 40.18
CA ILE A 27 4.24 -38.45 39.91
C ILE A 27 5.07 -39.14 38.82
N LEU A 28 5.28 -40.46 38.91
CA LEU A 28 6.02 -41.23 37.91
C LEU A 28 5.34 -41.23 36.53
N LYS A 29 4.00 -41.27 36.48
CA LYS A 29 3.23 -41.08 35.23
C LYS A 29 3.49 -39.69 34.62
N GLY A 30 3.49 -38.63 35.45
CA GLY A 30 3.83 -37.27 35.02
C GLY A 30 5.25 -37.15 34.48
N MET A 31 6.24 -37.67 35.22
CA MET A 31 7.65 -37.71 34.78
C MET A 31 7.81 -38.49 33.46
N GLY A 32 7.10 -39.60 33.27
CA GLY A 32 7.10 -40.37 32.03
C GLY A 32 6.60 -39.57 30.80
N VAL A 33 5.59 -38.71 30.97
CA VAL A 33 5.14 -37.79 29.92
C VAL A 33 6.21 -36.73 29.62
N THR A 34 6.86 -36.19 30.64
CA THR A 34 7.98 -35.23 30.49
C THR A 34 9.16 -35.85 29.75
N LEU A 35 9.61 -37.05 30.12
CA LEU A 35 10.68 -37.78 29.42
C LEU A 35 10.30 -38.09 27.96
N LYS A 36 9.05 -38.48 27.69
CA LYS A 36 8.54 -38.72 26.33
C LYS A 36 8.58 -37.45 25.46
N ASN A 37 8.32 -36.28 26.05
CA ASN A 37 8.43 -34.99 25.37
C ASN A 37 9.89 -34.55 25.19
N LEU A 38 10.74 -34.72 26.21
CA LEU A 38 12.17 -34.45 26.12
C LEU A 38 12.83 -35.31 25.03
N GLY A 39 12.48 -36.60 24.94
CA GLY A 39 12.96 -37.50 23.88
C GLY A 39 12.53 -37.10 22.46
N ARG A 40 11.36 -36.48 22.28
CA ARG A 40 10.94 -35.89 20.98
C ARG A 40 11.85 -34.75 20.57
N VAL A 41 12.20 -33.86 21.51
CA VAL A 41 13.05 -32.69 21.24
C VAL A 41 14.52 -33.07 21.09
N VAL A 42 15.08 -33.82 22.03
CA VAL A 42 16.53 -34.12 22.08
C VAL A 42 16.92 -35.23 21.10
N ILE A 43 16.22 -36.38 21.13
CA ILE A 43 16.60 -37.57 20.35
C ILE A 43 16.04 -37.46 18.93
N LYS A 44 14.74 -37.17 18.77
CA LYS A 44 14.10 -37.11 17.45
C LYS A 44 14.27 -35.75 16.74
N ARG A 45 14.83 -34.74 17.40
CA ARG A 45 14.94 -33.34 16.90
C ARG A 45 13.61 -32.74 16.42
N GLN A 46 12.48 -33.26 16.91
CA GLN A 46 11.13 -32.79 16.59
C GLN A 46 10.75 -31.59 17.48
N ALA A 47 11.57 -30.53 17.42
CA ALA A 47 11.30 -29.28 18.11
C ALA A 47 10.27 -28.45 17.32
N VAL A 48 9.20 -27.99 17.99
CA VAL A 48 8.17 -27.11 17.39
C VAL A 48 8.65 -25.65 17.34
N THR A 49 9.70 -25.32 18.10
CA THR A 49 10.40 -24.05 18.11
C THR A 49 11.24 -23.88 16.84
N ILE A 50 10.74 -23.06 15.92
CA ILE A 50 11.55 -22.55 14.82
C ILE A 50 12.47 -21.47 15.39
N THR A 51 13.79 -21.68 15.28
CA THR A 51 14.80 -20.66 15.56
C THR A 51 15.42 -20.23 14.23
N GLU A 52 15.92 -18.99 14.15
CA GLU A 52 16.21 -18.32 12.86
C GLU A 52 17.14 -19.09 11.91
N LYS A 53 18.09 -19.85 12.47
CA LYS A 53 19.00 -20.73 11.70
C LYS A 53 18.30 -21.84 10.90
N TRP A 54 17.01 -22.08 11.13
CA TRP A 54 16.19 -23.08 10.43
C TRP A 54 15.10 -22.44 9.56
N GLY A 55 15.17 -21.11 9.33
CA GLY A 55 14.26 -20.35 8.48
C GLY A 55 13.10 -19.68 9.21
N SER A 56 12.29 -18.95 8.46
CA SER A 56 11.06 -18.29 8.95
C SER A 56 9.83 -19.20 8.78
N ARG A 57 8.75 -18.90 9.51
CA ARG A 57 7.42 -19.45 9.18
C ARG A 57 6.98 -18.95 7.80
N LYS A 58 6.29 -19.80 7.04
CA LYS A 58 5.61 -19.38 5.81
C LYS A 58 4.53 -18.36 6.18
N ILE A 59 4.66 -17.14 5.65
CA ILE A 59 3.72 -16.04 5.87
C ILE A 59 2.49 -16.27 4.98
N ALA A 60 1.31 -15.86 5.45
CA ALA A 60 0.08 -15.95 4.67
C ALA A 60 -0.01 -14.84 3.63
N LEU A 61 -0.54 -15.13 2.44
CA LEU A 61 -0.64 -14.16 1.32
C LEU A 61 -1.45 -12.88 1.63
N ARG A 62 -2.24 -12.88 2.72
CA ARG A 62 -3.04 -11.73 3.18
C ARG A 62 -2.50 -11.12 4.48
N TYR A 63 -1.23 -11.36 4.79
CA TYR A 63 -0.57 -10.80 5.97
C TYR A 63 -0.43 -9.27 5.84
N ARG A 64 -0.70 -8.56 6.93
CA ARG A 64 -0.58 -7.09 6.99
C ARG A 64 0.76 -6.71 7.63
N GLY A 65 1.84 -6.86 6.88
CA GLY A 65 3.15 -6.30 7.24
C GLY A 65 3.30 -4.85 6.78
N THR A 66 4.53 -4.37 6.72
CA THR A 66 4.88 -3.00 6.34
C THR A 66 4.25 -2.58 5.01
N ILE A 67 3.79 -1.33 4.94
CA ILE A 67 3.13 -0.76 3.75
C ILE A 67 4.19 -0.36 2.71
N GLY A 68 3.95 -0.67 1.43
CA GLY A 68 4.76 -0.24 0.30
C GLY A 68 3.94 0.51 -0.76
N LEU A 69 4.60 1.41 -1.50
CA LEU A 69 4.06 2.08 -2.68
C LEU A 69 4.37 1.26 -3.94
N THR A 70 3.37 0.98 -4.77
CA THR A 70 3.55 0.17 -5.99
C THR A 70 3.93 1.00 -7.21
N ILE A 71 4.68 0.37 -8.12
CA ILE A 71 5.11 0.91 -9.41
C ILE A 71 4.47 0.08 -10.55
N ASP A 72 4.00 0.75 -11.60
CA ASP A 72 3.70 0.11 -12.89
C ASP A 72 5.01 -0.30 -13.56
N ARG A 73 5.39 -1.57 -13.40
CA ARG A 73 6.63 -2.15 -13.95
C ARG A 73 6.81 -1.97 -15.46
N ARG A 74 5.73 -1.71 -16.21
CA ARG A 74 5.74 -1.52 -17.68
C ARG A 74 5.96 -0.04 -18.10
N THR A 75 5.72 0.93 -17.22
CA THR A 75 6.03 2.36 -17.48
C THR A 75 7.08 2.97 -16.55
N GLY A 76 7.49 2.26 -15.49
CA GLY A 76 8.41 2.76 -14.47
C GLY A 76 7.85 3.89 -13.60
N LYS A 77 6.53 4.10 -13.61
CA LYS A 77 5.85 5.15 -12.84
C LYS A 77 5.19 4.57 -11.59
N GLU A 78 5.29 5.30 -10.49
CA GLU A 78 4.48 5.08 -9.30
C GLU A 78 2.98 5.06 -9.64
N ASN A 79 2.21 4.20 -8.97
CA ASN A 79 0.76 4.12 -9.18
C ASN A 79 -0.03 5.22 -8.43
N CYS A 80 0.62 6.04 -7.60
CA CYS A 80 -0.07 6.99 -6.73
C CYS A 80 -0.50 8.28 -7.46
N ILE A 81 -1.81 8.48 -7.58
CA ILE A 81 -2.42 9.65 -8.25
C ILE A 81 -2.65 10.89 -7.36
N GLY A 82 -2.04 10.95 -6.17
CA GLY A 82 -2.19 12.10 -5.26
C GLY A 82 -3.63 12.39 -4.81
N CYS A 83 -4.47 11.36 -4.62
CA CYS A 83 -5.90 11.53 -4.31
C CYS A 83 -6.22 11.80 -2.83
N LEU A 84 -5.25 11.71 -1.92
CA LEU A 84 -5.39 11.92 -0.46
C LEU A 84 -6.40 10.99 0.26
N ALA A 85 -6.90 9.94 -0.40
CA ALA A 85 -7.89 9.03 0.19
C ALA A 85 -7.31 8.19 1.35
N CYS A 86 -6.06 7.72 1.22
CA CYS A 86 -5.36 6.91 2.22
C CYS A 86 -5.01 7.69 3.49
N GLU A 87 -4.68 8.98 3.36
CA GLU A 87 -4.46 9.93 4.46
C GLU A 87 -5.75 10.19 5.25
N ARG A 88 -6.84 10.51 4.53
CA ARG A 88 -8.16 10.82 5.14
C ARG A 88 -8.83 9.65 5.85
N ILE A 89 -8.55 8.41 5.45
CA ILE A 89 -9.12 7.19 6.07
C ILE A 89 -8.23 6.63 7.19
N CYS A 90 -7.02 7.17 7.40
CA CYS A 90 -6.08 6.66 8.40
C CYS A 90 -6.59 6.99 9.81
N PRO A 91 -6.92 5.99 10.66
CA PRO A 91 -7.42 6.24 12.02
C PRO A 91 -6.32 6.77 12.95
N ASP A 92 -5.06 6.45 12.64
CA ASP A 92 -3.88 6.84 13.41
C ASP A 92 -3.29 8.19 12.93
N HIS A 93 -3.84 8.75 11.85
CA HIS A 93 -3.33 9.92 11.11
C HIS A 93 -1.81 9.89 10.79
N CYS A 94 -1.24 8.69 10.64
CA CYS A 94 0.20 8.48 10.45
C CYS A 94 0.72 8.67 9.01
N ILE A 95 -0.12 9.14 8.08
CA ILE A 95 0.21 9.32 6.67
C ILE A 95 0.09 10.81 6.32
N HIS A 96 1.13 11.39 5.72
CA HIS A 96 1.16 12.80 5.26
C HIS A 96 1.52 12.86 3.78
N ILE A 97 0.74 13.59 2.97
CA ILE A 97 0.90 13.63 1.51
C ILE A 97 0.77 15.06 0.96
N GLU A 98 1.79 15.53 0.24
CA GLU A 98 1.78 16.85 -0.42
C GLU A 98 1.74 16.68 -1.95
N THR A 99 0.81 17.35 -2.62
CA THR A 99 0.56 17.16 -4.07
C THR A 99 0.74 18.43 -4.88
N ILE A 100 1.35 18.32 -6.05
CA ILE A 100 1.35 19.36 -7.10
C ILE A 100 0.49 18.93 -8.29
N ASP A 101 -0.16 19.90 -8.96
CA ASP A 101 -1.04 19.64 -10.11
C ASP A 101 -0.29 19.64 -11.47
N ASP A 102 0.81 20.38 -11.60
CA ASP A 102 1.49 20.67 -12.88
C ASP A 102 2.84 19.93 -13.09
N LYS A 103 2.99 18.67 -12.64
CA LYS A 103 4.23 17.91 -12.92
C LYS A 103 4.34 17.58 -14.43
N PRO A 104 5.42 17.96 -15.13
CA PRO A 104 5.62 17.61 -16.54
C PRO A 104 5.57 16.09 -16.77
N GLY A 105 4.78 15.65 -17.75
CA GLY A 105 4.60 14.22 -18.06
C GLY A 105 3.66 13.45 -17.11
N HIS A 106 3.05 14.14 -16.13
CA HIS A 106 1.89 13.67 -15.36
C HIS A 106 0.61 14.37 -15.83
N LYS A 107 -0.57 13.87 -15.43
CA LYS A 107 -1.86 14.51 -15.71
C LYS A 107 -2.67 14.61 -14.43
N GLY A 108 -2.84 15.84 -13.94
CA GLY A 108 -3.37 16.08 -12.60
C GLY A 108 -2.39 15.66 -11.51
N LYS A 109 -2.90 15.62 -10.29
CA LYS A 109 -2.12 15.54 -9.05
C LYS A 109 -1.03 14.47 -9.05
N TYR A 110 0.11 14.88 -8.52
CA TYR A 110 1.27 14.05 -8.29
C TYR A 110 1.77 14.28 -6.86
N PRO A 111 1.95 13.22 -6.04
CA PRO A 111 2.46 13.37 -4.69
C PRO A 111 3.97 13.65 -4.74
N VAL A 112 4.39 14.83 -4.27
CA VAL A 112 5.81 15.18 -4.12
C VAL A 112 6.35 14.55 -2.84
N VAL A 113 5.73 14.90 -1.71
CA VAL A 113 5.98 14.28 -0.41
C VAL A 113 4.93 13.19 -0.20
N PHE A 114 5.38 12.04 0.29
CA PHE A 114 4.54 10.98 0.82
C PHE A 114 5.32 10.37 1.97
N ILE A 115 4.80 10.45 3.20
CA ILE A 115 5.46 9.94 4.40
C ILE A 115 4.46 9.03 5.14
N ILE A 116 4.94 7.90 5.65
CA ILE A 116 4.21 7.08 6.62
C ILE A 116 5.06 6.95 7.89
N ASP A 117 4.52 7.35 9.03
CA ASP A 117 5.13 7.06 10.34
C ASP A 117 4.78 5.63 10.79
N ASN A 118 5.75 4.72 10.67
CA ASN A 118 5.62 3.33 11.10
C ASN A 118 5.79 3.16 12.63
N ASN A 119 6.05 4.22 13.41
CA ASN A 119 5.86 4.21 14.87
C ASN A 119 4.37 4.24 15.24
N LEU A 120 3.54 4.94 14.43
CA LEU A 120 2.13 5.21 14.73
C LEU A 120 1.15 4.28 13.99
N CYS A 121 1.54 3.71 12.85
CA CYS A 121 0.66 2.91 12.02
C CYS A 121 0.19 1.60 12.69
N SER A 122 -1.12 1.45 12.92
CA SER A 122 -1.73 0.22 13.46
C SER A 122 -1.74 -0.99 12.49
N LEU A 123 -1.21 -0.83 11.28
CA LEU A 123 -1.26 -1.81 10.17
C LEU A 123 -2.67 -2.35 9.84
N CYS A 124 -3.73 -1.60 10.20
CA CYS A 124 -5.13 -1.96 9.92
C CYS A 124 -5.43 -2.14 8.41
N GLY A 125 -4.72 -1.41 7.54
CA GLY A 125 -4.81 -1.53 6.09
C GLY A 125 -5.99 -0.84 5.42
N LEU A 126 -6.75 -0.01 6.15
CA LEU A 126 -7.83 0.80 5.57
C LEU A 126 -7.34 1.68 4.41
N CYS A 127 -6.08 2.15 4.47
CA CYS A 127 -5.41 2.90 3.41
C CYS A 127 -5.17 2.12 2.12
N VAL A 128 -5.12 0.78 2.18
CA VAL A 128 -5.01 -0.11 1.01
C VAL A 128 -6.38 -0.30 0.36
N GLU A 129 -7.38 -0.67 1.16
CA GLU A 129 -8.75 -0.92 0.66
C GLU A 129 -9.42 0.36 0.11
N ALA A 130 -9.09 1.53 0.67
CA ALA A 130 -9.59 2.83 0.21
C ALA A 130 -8.84 3.40 -1.01
N CYS A 131 -7.80 2.73 -1.51
CA CYS A 131 -7.01 3.23 -2.63
C CYS A 131 -7.73 2.96 -3.98
N PRO A 132 -8.07 3.99 -4.78
CA PRO A 132 -8.80 3.78 -6.04
C PRO A 132 -7.95 3.20 -7.18
N VAL A 133 -6.63 3.08 -6.99
CA VAL A 133 -5.63 2.71 -8.01
C VAL A 133 -4.58 1.71 -7.48
N PRO A 134 -4.94 0.81 -6.54
CA PRO A 134 -4.04 -0.08 -5.77
C PRO A 134 -2.58 0.37 -5.54
N ALA A 135 -2.39 1.65 -5.24
CA ALA A 135 -1.05 2.25 -5.14
C ALA A 135 -0.33 1.91 -3.83
N LEU A 136 -1.06 1.50 -2.78
CA LEU A 136 -0.51 0.98 -1.54
C LEU A 136 -0.79 -0.51 -1.43
N ILE A 137 0.20 -1.27 -0.97
CA ILE A 137 0.07 -2.70 -0.62
C ILE A 137 0.64 -2.97 0.77
N HIS A 138 0.15 -4.00 1.44
CA HIS A 138 0.90 -4.62 2.53
C HIS A 138 1.95 -5.58 1.95
N THR A 139 3.11 -5.61 2.59
CA THR A 139 4.18 -6.55 2.29
C THR A 139 4.26 -7.66 3.35
N GLU A 140 5.06 -8.68 3.06
CA GLU A 140 5.46 -9.72 4.01
C GLU A 140 6.60 -9.26 4.94
N ILE A 141 7.07 -8.01 4.84
CA ILE A 141 8.10 -7.47 5.73
C ILE A 141 7.46 -7.20 7.10
N TRP A 142 7.96 -7.91 8.11
CA TRP A 142 7.60 -7.74 9.52
C TRP A 142 8.80 -7.37 10.40
N GLN A 143 10.02 -7.58 9.90
CA GLN A 143 11.28 -7.26 10.57
C GLN A 143 11.67 -5.79 10.34
N VAL A 144 10.75 -4.87 10.61
CA VAL A 144 11.03 -3.43 10.64
C VAL A 144 11.45 -3.05 12.06
N GLY A 145 12.65 -2.50 12.18
CA GLY A 145 13.22 -1.99 13.40
C GLY A 145 14.25 -0.91 13.09
N GLY A 146 14.36 0.06 13.98
CA GLY A 146 15.32 1.16 13.92
C GLY A 146 16.03 1.34 15.26
N TYR A 147 17.12 2.10 15.26
CA TYR A 147 17.79 2.54 16.50
C TYR A 147 17.21 3.86 17.01
N SER A 148 16.54 4.62 16.14
CA SER A 148 15.84 5.87 16.43
C SER A 148 14.42 5.84 15.86
N HIS A 149 13.50 6.59 16.48
CA HIS A 149 12.14 6.79 15.95
C HIS A 149 12.13 7.34 14.52
N ARG A 150 13.16 8.11 14.13
CA ARG A 150 13.29 8.65 12.76
C ARG A 150 13.52 7.57 11.71
N ASP A 151 14.17 6.46 12.07
CA ASP A 151 14.45 5.35 11.16
C ASP A 151 13.16 4.59 10.78
N LEU A 152 12.08 4.81 11.54
CA LEU A 152 10.74 4.25 11.35
C LEU A 152 9.77 5.25 10.69
N VAL A 153 10.21 6.46 10.35
CA VAL A 153 9.48 7.39 9.48
C VAL A 153 9.88 7.09 8.04
N PHE A 154 8.95 6.55 7.25
CA PHE A 154 9.24 6.09 5.89
C PHE A 154 8.88 7.14 4.85
N ASP A 155 9.92 7.74 4.28
CA ASP A 155 9.84 8.57 3.08
C ASP A 155 9.33 7.78 1.87
N LYS A 156 8.76 8.52 0.92
CA LYS A 156 8.26 8.02 -0.36
C LYS A 156 9.20 7.05 -1.07
N GLN A 157 10.50 7.36 -1.11
CA GLN A 157 11.51 6.52 -1.75
C GLN A 157 11.63 5.15 -1.05
N ARG A 158 11.62 5.14 0.29
CA ARG A 158 11.68 3.90 1.07
C ARG A 158 10.42 3.06 0.91
N LEU A 159 9.26 3.71 0.83
CA LEU A 159 7.99 3.04 0.55
C LEU A 159 7.96 2.42 -0.85
N LEU A 160 8.56 3.08 -1.86
CA LEU A 160 8.70 2.54 -3.22
C LEU A 160 9.62 1.30 -3.23
N GLU A 161 10.78 1.35 -2.59
CA GLU A 161 11.68 0.18 -2.43
C GLU A 161 10.97 -1.04 -1.81
N ILE A 162 10.18 -0.80 -0.76
CA ILE A 162 9.40 -1.83 -0.05
C ILE A 162 8.33 -2.44 -0.96
N GLY A 163 7.62 -1.60 -1.74
CA GLY A 163 6.64 -2.07 -2.72
C GLY A 163 7.28 -2.84 -3.88
N GLU A 164 8.39 -2.34 -4.42
CA GLU A 164 9.16 -2.96 -5.49
C GLU A 164 9.61 -4.38 -5.15
N TRP A 165 10.15 -4.59 -3.95
CA TRP A 165 10.58 -5.88 -3.42
C TRP A 165 9.42 -6.89 -3.35
N GLN A 166 8.25 -6.46 -2.86
CA GLN A 166 7.08 -7.32 -2.77
C GLN A 166 6.49 -7.65 -4.16
N GLN A 167 6.50 -6.69 -5.08
CA GLN A 167 6.07 -6.90 -6.46
C GLN A 167 6.98 -7.91 -7.19
N GLU A 168 8.30 -7.80 -7.03
CA GLU A 168 9.25 -8.77 -7.60
C GLU A 168 9.01 -10.17 -7.05
N LYS A 169 8.84 -10.29 -5.73
CA LYS A 169 8.57 -11.57 -5.06
C LYS A 169 7.26 -12.22 -5.53
N TRP A 170 6.20 -11.45 -5.79
CA TRP A 170 4.94 -11.98 -6.35
C TRP A 170 5.11 -12.52 -7.77
N ILE A 171 5.95 -11.87 -8.59
CA ILE A 171 6.31 -12.34 -9.94
C ILE A 171 7.08 -13.67 -9.84
N GLN A 172 8.11 -13.74 -8.99
CA GLN A 172 8.91 -14.96 -8.78
C GLN A 172 8.08 -16.15 -8.27
N LEU A 173 7.04 -15.89 -7.49
CA LEU A 173 6.13 -16.92 -6.96
C LEU A 173 4.97 -17.28 -7.91
N GLY A 174 4.82 -16.60 -9.05
CA GLY A 174 3.73 -16.83 -10.01
C GLY A 174 2.34 -16.44 -9.50
N PHE A 175 2.23 -15.70 -8.39
CA PHE A 175 0.94 -15.24 -7.86
C PHE A 175 0.34 -14.06 -8.63
N GLY A 176 1.11 -13.46 -9.55
CA GLY A 176 0.59 -12.51 -10.52
C GLY A 176 1.42 -12.51 -11.80
N THR A 177 0.74 -12.56 -12.95
CA THR A 177 1.24 -11.90 -14.15
C THR A 177 1.24 -10.38 -13.93
N VAL A 178 1.98 -9.64 -14.77
CA VAL A 178 2.15 -8.18 -14.67
C VAL A 178 0.82 -7.40 -14.69
N ASP A 179 -0.28 -8.00 -15.19
CA ASP A 179 -1.60 -7.38 -15.28
C ASP A 179 -2.31 -7.10 -13.95
N GLN A 180 -2.23 -7.98 -12.95
CA GLN A 180 -3.21 -7.96 -11.83
C GLN A 180 -3.07 -6.77 -10.86
N VAL A 181 -2.04 -5.93 -11.01
CA VAL A 181 -1.87 -4.69 -10.25
C VAL A 181 -2.57 -3.49 -10.93
N THR A 182 -3.05 -3.63 -12.17
CA THR A 182 -3.64 -2.53 -12.95
C THR A 182 -5.07 -2.82 -13.45
N GLY A 183 -5.92 -1.78 -13.45
CA GLY A 183 -7.36 -1.95 -13.57
C GLY A 183 -7.89 -2.22 -14.99
N LYS A 184 -8.46 -3.41 -15.20
CA LYS A 184 -9.55 -3.72 -16.16
C LYS A 184 -9.47 -3.06 -17.56
N LYS A 185 -8.33 -3.18 -18.27
CA LYS A 185 -8.35 -3.25 -19.76
C LYS A 185 -7.08 -3.77 -20.46
N SER A 186 -5.92 -3.82 -19.81
CA SER A 186 -4.65 -4.26 -20.41
C SER A 186 -4.58 -5.74 -20.76
N MET A 187 -5.31 -6.58 -20.02
CA MET A 187 -5.18 -8.05 -19.89
C MET A 187 -5.52 -8.89 -21.14
N GLN A 188 -5.46 -8.29 -22.34
CA GLN A 188 -5.62 -8.95 -23.63
C GLN A 188 -4.69 -8.39 -24.73
N MET A 189 -3.78 -7.47 -24.40
CA MET A 189 -2.89 -6.83 -25.37
C MET A 189 -1.44 -7.28 -25.21
N THR A 190 -0.83 -7.70 -26.31
CA THR A 190 0.61 -7.94 -26.45
C THR A 190 1.43 -6.66 -26.24
N ASP A 191 2.74 -6.79 -26.02
CA ASP A 191 3.67 -5.64 -25.94
C ASP A 191 3.62 -4.74 -27.19
N GLU A 192 3.37 -5.33 -28.36
CA GLU A 192 3.24 -4.61 -29.63
C GLU A 192 1.94 -3.80 -29.68
N GLU A 193 0.82 -4.40 -29.27
CA GLU A 193 -0.46 -3.71 -29.16
C GLU A 193 -0.44 -2.61 -28.09
N TRP A 194 0.24 -2.83 -26.95
CA TRP A 194 0.45 -1.76 -25.97
C TRP A 194 1.25 -0.61 -26.56
N ARG A 195 2.39 -0.87 -27.23
CA ARG A 195 3.19 0.18 -27.88
C ARG A 195 2.34 0.95 -28.90
N ALA A 196 1.59 0.26 -29.76
CA ALA A 196 0.71 0.89 -30.74
C ALA A 196 -0.43 1.70 -30.08
N GLU A 197 -0.99 1.27 -28.95
CA GLU A 197 -1.99 2.06 -28.22
C GLU A 197 -1.35 3.24 -27.46
N GLU A 198 -0.13 3.10 -26.95
CA GLU A 198 0.59 4.20 -26.29
C GLU A 198 1.05 5.26 -27.29
N GLU A 199 1.44 4.87 -28.50
CA GLU A 199 1.66 5.78 -29.63
C GLU A 199 0.37 6.49 -30.04
N LYS A 200 -0.76 5.77 -30.16
CA LYS A 200 -2.08 6.38 -30.39
C LYS A 200 -2.45 7.36 -29.27
N LYS A 201 -2.19 7.03 -27.99
CA LYS A 201 -2.41 7.92 -26.83
C LYS A 201 -1.48 9.15 -26.86
N LYS A 202 -0.21 8.98 -27.23
CA LYS A 202 0.78 10.08 -27.41
C LYS A 202 0.33 11.00 -28.53
N ALA A 203 0.06 10.47 -29.73
CA ALA A 203 -0.42 11.21 -30.89
C ALA A 203 -1.75 11.95 -30.60
N ALA A 204 -2.73 11.29 -29.98
CA ALA A 204 -3.98 11.94 -29.57
C ALA A 204 -3.76 13.05 -28.52
N SER A 205 -2.79 12.88 -27.61
CA SER A 205 -2.43 13.93 -26.65
C SER A 205 -1.70 15.11 -27.30
N ALA A 206 -0.83 14.87 -28.27
CA ALA A 206 -0.14 15.90 -29.04
C ALA A 206 -1.13 16.67 -29.93
N ALA A 207 -2.03 15.97 -30.64
CA ALA A 207 -3.10 16.59 -31.42
C ALA A 207 -4.06 17.40 -30.54
N ARG A 208 -4.37 16.95 -29.32
CA ARG A 208 -5.15 17.73 -28.34
C ARG A 208 -4.37 18.96 -27.86
N ALA A 209 -3.08 18.85 -27.59
CA ALA A 209 -2.23 19.98 -27.21
C ALA A 209 -2.13 21.03 -28.34
N GLN A 210 -1.92 20.59 -29.59
CA GLN A 210 -1.93 21.45 -30.78
C GLN A 210 -3.28 22.16 -30.97
N ARG A 211 -4.41 21.46 -30.83
CA ARG A 211 -5.75 22.08 -30.89
C ARG A 211 -5.96 23.12 -29.78
N VAL A 212 -5.49 22.87 -28.56
CA VAL A 212 -5.56 23.84 -27.45
C VAL A 212 -4.62 25.03 -27.68
N ALA A 213 -3.43 24.83 -28.25
CA ALA A 213 -2.51 25.90 -28.62
C ALA A 213 -3.09 26.78 -29.75
N ALA A 214 -3.63 26.17 -30.80
CA ALA A 214 -4.30 26.88 -31.89
C ALA A 214 -5.54 27.66 -31.38
N ALA A 215 -6.36 27.07 -30.51
CA ALA A 215 -7.48 27.77 -29.89
C ALA A 215 -7.03 28.95 -29.00
N ARG A 216 -5.90 28.83 -28.29
CA ARG A 216 -5.28 29.95 -27.55
C ARG A 216 -4.80 31.06 -28.50
N GLN A 217 -4.14 30.72 -29.61
CA GLN A 217 -3.69 31.68 -30.63
C GLN A 217 -4.85 32.38 -31.34
N GLN A 218 -5.93 31.65 -31.68
CA GLN A 218 -7.15 32.22 -32.24
C GLN A 218 -7.84 33.15 -31.23
N LYS A 219 -7.91 32.79 -29.94
CA LYS A 219 -8.47 33.66 -28.92
C LYS A 219 -7.62 34.91 -28.67
N ALA A 220 -6.29 34.79 -28.72
CA ALA A 220 -5.36 35.92 -28.63
C ALA A 220 -5.57 36.89 -29.81
N THR A 221 -5.50 36.41 -31.05
CA THR A 221 -5.71 37.25 -32.25
C THR A 221 -7.13 37.81 -32.38
N GLN A 222 -8.16 37.15 -31.85
CA GLN A 222 -9.50 37.73 -31.71
C GLN A 222 -9.55 38.85 -30.65
N THR A 223 -8.78 38.72 -29.57
CA THR A 223 -8.67 39.74 -28.50
C THR A 223 -7.89 40.96 -28.98
N GLU A 224 -6.80 40.76 -29.71
CA GLU A 224 -6.03 41.84 -30.34
C GLU A 224 -6.89 42.59 -31.37
N LYS A 225 -7.66 41.88 -32.21
CA LYS A 225 -8.57 42.50 -33.19
C LYS A 225 -9.72 43.26 -32.53
N SER A 226 -10.31 42.76 -31.45
CA SER A 226 -11.37 43.50 -30.73
C SER A 226 -10.82 44.73 -30.01
N GLN A 227 -9.60 44.65 -29.45
CA GLN A 227 -8.90 45.80 -28.89
C GLN A 227 -8.58 46.85 -29.96
N HIS A 228 -8.08 46.44 -31.14
CA HIS A 228 -7.82 47.35 -32.25
C HIS A 228 -9.09 48.08 -32.71
N GLN A 229 -10.17 47.34 -32.97
CA GLN A 229 -11.47 47.91 -33.35
C GLN A 229 -12.08 48.81 -32.27
N SER A 230 -11.83 48.54 -30.98
CA SER A 230 -12.25 49.45 -29.90
C SER A 230 -11.46 50.75 -29.89
N ARG A 231 -10.15 50.73 -30.17
CA ARG A 231 -9.32 51.94 -30.30
C ARG A 231 -9.72 52.78 -31.50
N GLU A 232 -9.87 52.18 -32.68
CA GLU A 232 -10.30 52.88 -33.90
C GLU A 232 -11.65 53.59 -33.72
N LYS A 233 -12.60 52.96 -33.02
CA LYS A 233 -13.89 53.58 -32.70
C LYS A 233 -13.80 54.76 -31.72
N VAL A 234 -12.88 54.72 -30.77
CA VAL A 234 -12.63 55.87 -29.86
C VAL A 234 -12.04 57.03 -30.66
N THR A 235 -10.99 56.78 -31.46
CA THR A 235 -10.37 57.84 -32.29
C THR A 235 -11.35 58.46 -33.28
N GLN A 236 -12.23 57.67 -33.91
CA GLN A 236 -13.29 58.19 -34.78
C GLN A 236 -14.37 59.00 -34.04
N GLN A 237 -14.65 58.68 -32.77
CA GLN A 237 -15.55 59.49 -31.93
C GLN A 237 -14.90 60.79 -31.44
N GLU A 238 -13.58 60.83 -31.35
CA GLU A 238 -12.81 62.03 -31.03
C GLU A 238 -12.75 62.97 -32.24
N THR A 239 -12.35 62.50 -33.43
CA THR A 239 -12.30 63.33 -34.65
C THR A 239 -13.66 63.90 -35.05
N ASN A 240 -14.76 63.15 -34.83
CA ASN A 240 -16.11 63.63 -35.15
C ASN A 240 -16.61 64.70 -34.17
N LYS A 241 -16.05 64.80 -32.95
CA LYS A 241 -16.32 65.89 -32.01
C LYS A 241 -15.55 67.16 -32.35
N GLU A 242 -14.35 67.03 -32.92
CA GLU A 242 -13.56 68.17 -33.39
C GLU A 242 -14.17 68.81 -34.66
N GLN A 243 -14.95 68.06 -35.44
CA GLN A 243 -15.68 68.55 -36.62
C GLN A 243 -17.10 69.09 -36.33
N THR A 244 -17.49 69.20 -35.05
CA THR A 244 -18.84 69.67 -34.65
C THR A 244 -18.81 70.86 -33.68
N ASN A 245 -17.70 71.59 -33.63
CA ASN A 245 -17.58 72.96 -33.08
C ASN A 245 -17.08 73.92 -34.18
#